data_AF-A0A956R155-F1
#
_entry.id   AF-A0A956R155-F1
#
_cell.length_a   1.000
_cell.length_b   1.000
_cell.length_c   1.000
_cell.angle_alpha   90.00
_cell.angle_beta   90.00
_cell.angle_gamma   90.00
#
_symmetry.space_group_name_H-M   'P 1'
#
loop_
_entity.id
_entity.type
_entity.pdbx_description
1 polymer ?
#
loop_
_entity_poly.entity_id
_entity_poly.type
_entity_poly.pdbx_seq_one_letter_code
_entity_poly.pdbx_strand_id
1 'polypeptide(L)'
;LLVQEARDAGLAGDPRVEWAVLEELASLQRAAMLERRLPRAEVAADTDALRARYQRELASFTEPERRSLRAIRFQTFDAAERALAQLQGGVIDLEAIAADAPTAESAEILQTTLMKRDDQEFPAYHRVLFDPALDVGDPLPVPVLSGSFVLIGVISEIQPAAPRPFEDPQVQEQLVTAERAERLKTVEAALADELRQRYPAGTP
;
A
#
# COMPACT_ATOMS: atom_id res chain seq x y z
N LEU A 1 13.13 26.73 1.37
CA LEU A 1 14.31 26.29 0.57
C LEU A 1 14.48 27.18 -0.66
N LEU A 2 13.43 27.34 -1.48
CA LEU A 2 13.43 28.15 -2.70
C LEU A 2 13.90 29.62 -2.52
N VAL A 3 13.51 30.30 -1.42
CA VAL A 3 13.91 31.70 -1.13
C VAL A 3 15.37 31.84 -0.71
N GLN A 4 15.91 30.86 0.02
CA GLN A 4 17.33 30.86 0.43
C GLN A 4 18.22 30.55 -0.77
N GLU A 5 17.88 29.54 -1.56
CA GLU A 5 18.59 29.18 -2.80
C GLU A 5 18.59 30.32 -3.82
N ALA A 6 17.46 31.03 -3.99
CA ALA A 6 17.37 32.19 -4.87
C ALA A 6 18.21 33.39 -4.37
N ARG A 7 18.29 33.60 -3.05
CA ARG A 7 19.17 34.63 -2.46
C ARG A 7 20.64 34.29 -2.64
N ASP A 8 21.01 33.03 -2.43
CA ASP A 8 22.39 32.54 -2.59
C ASP A 8 22.82 32.60 -4.06
N ALA A 9 21.88 32.50 -5.00
CA ALA A 9 22.09 32.67 -6.44
C ALA A 9 22.03 34.14 -6.92
N GLY A 10 21.82 35.12 -6.04
CA GLY A 10 21.72 36.54 -6.40
C GLY A 10 20.42 36.94 -7.12
N LEU A 11 19.39 36.09 -7.11
CA LEU A 11 18.09 36.28 -7.77
C LEU A 11 17.05 36.89 -6.83
N ALA A 12 17.47 37.50 -5.72
CA ALA A 12 16.57 37.99 -4.68
C ALA A 12 15.59 39.09 -5.12
N GLY A 13 15.86 39.77 -6.25
CA GLY A 13 14.98 40.78 -6.85
C GLY A 13 14.39 40.35 -8.20
N ASP A 14 14.45 39.06 -8.54
CA ASP A 14 13.78 38.54 -9.73
C ASP A 14 12.26 38.49 -9.47
N PRO A 15 11.42 39.15 -10.28
CA PRO A 15 9.97 39.15 -10.11
C PRO A 15 9.34 37.76 -10.04
N ARG A 16 9.95 36.74 -10.65
CA ARG A 16 9.46 35.35 -10.60
C ARG A 16 9.67 34.73 -9.22
N VAL A 17 10.79 35.04 -8.59
CA VAL A 17 11.08 34.60 -7.22
C VAL A 17 10.14 35.30 -6.27
N GLU A 18 9.96 36.62 -6.41
CA GLU A 18 9.02 37.40 -5.59
C GLU A 18 7.59 36.86 -5.71
N TRP A 19 7.13 36.55 -6.92
CA TRP A 19 5.82 35.96 -7.14
C TRP A 19 5.67 34.59 -6.46
N ALA A 20 6.65 33.70 -6.62
CA ALA A 20 6.63 32.39 -5.97
C ALA A 20 6.58 32.50 -4.43
N VAL A 21 7.29 33.47 -3.84
CA VAL A 21 7.20 33.75 -2.40
C VAL A 21 5.80 34.20 -2.00
N LEU A 22 5.18 35.09 -2.79
CA LEU A 22 3.81 35.55 -2.52
C LEU A 22 2.79 34.42 -2.61
N GLU A 23 2.92 33.51 -3.59
CA GLU A 23 2.09 32.32 -3.70
C GLU A 23 2.24 31.38 -2.50
N GLU A 24 3.47 31.15 -2.04
CA GLU A 24 3.74 30.34 -0.84
C GLU A 24 3.14 30.98 0.41
N LEU A 25 3.33 32.29 0.60
CA LEU A 25 2.74 33.04 1.72
C LEU A 25 1.21 33.00 1.68
N ALA A 26 0.60 33.18 0.51
CA ALA A 26 -0.84 33.10 0.33
C ALA A 26 -1.37 31.69 0.65
N SER A 27 -0.66 30.65 0.22
CA SER A 27 -0.99 29.25 0.53
C SER A 27 -0.93 28.98 2.04
N LEU A 28 0.12 29.44 2.73
CA LEU A 28 0.27 29.31 4.18
C LEU A 28 -0.82 30.07 4.94
N GLN A 29 -1.15 31.30 4.52
CA GLN A 29 -2.23 32.07 5.12
C GLN A 29 -3.58 31.39 4.93
N ARG A 30 -3.87 30.87 3.72
CA ARG A 30 -5.09 30.10 3.44
C ARG A 30 -5.15 28.86 4.34
N ALA A 31 -4.07 28.09 4.42
CA ALA A 31 -4.02 26.91 5.29
C ALA A 31 -4.28 27.26 6.76
N ALA A 32 -3.70 28.35 7.26
CA ALA A 32 -3.94 28.82 8.63
C ALA A 32 -5.38 29.27 8.87
N MET A 33 -6.01 29.93 7.89
CA MET A 33 -7.43 30.30 7.96
C MET A 33 -8.34 29.07 7.99
N LEU A 34 -8.06 28.06 7.17
CA LEU A 34 -8.81 26.81 7.14
C LEU A 34 -8.62 26.01 8.44
N GLU A 35 -7.41 25.95 8.99
CA GLU A 35 -7.15 25.28 10.28
C GLU A 35 -7.92 25.94 11.42
N ARG A 36 -8.01 27.28 11.44
CA ARG A 36 -8.79 27.98 12.46
C ARG A 36 -10.30 27.74 12.36
N ARG A 37 -10.81 27.52 11.15
CA ARG A 37 -12.25 27.30 10.90
C ARG A 37 -12.67 25.86 11.10
N LEU A 38 -11.78 24.92 10.78
CA LEU A 38 -11.99 23.50 10.97
C LEU A 38 -10.70 22.87 11.52
N PRO A 39 -10.48 23.00 12.85
CA PRO A 39 -9.32 22.42 13.51
C PRO A 39 -9.31 20.91 13.33
N ARG A 40 -8.14 20.34 13.03
CA ARG A 40 -8.00 18.88 12.91
C ARG A 40 -8.44 18.16 14.19
N ALA A 41 -8.19 18.75 15.36
CA ALA A 41 -8.57 18.18 16.65
C ALA A 41 -10.08 18.04 16.84
N GLU A 42 -10.89 18.97 16.30
CA GLU A 42 -12.36 18.88 16.38
C GLU A 42 -12.89 17.73 15.53
N VAL A 43 -12.33 17.55 14.32
CA VAL A 43 -12.68 16.40 13.47
C VAL A 43 -12.26 15.08 14.12
N ALA A 44 -11.09 15.04 14.76
CA ALA A 44 -10.62 13.87 15.48
C ALA A 44 -11.47 13.52 16.72
N ALA A 45 -12.10 14.51 17.34
CA ALA A 45 -13.00 14.29 18.48
C ALA A 45 -14.39 13.77 18.06
N ASP A 46 -14.80 13.97 16.80
CA ASP A 46 -16.09 13.56 16.25
C ASP A 46 -16.12 12.06 15.93
N THR A 47 -16.08 11.23 16.97
CA THR A 47 -15.95 9.76 16.87
C THR A 47 -17.13 9.14 16.11
N ASP A 48 -18.33 9.70 16.23
CA ASP A 48 -19.53 9.19 15.56
C ASP A 48 -19.43 9.35 14.04
N ALA A 49 -18.98 10.51 13.56
CA ALA A 49 -18.76 10.71 12.13
C ALA A 49 -17.64 9.82 11.59
N LEU A 50 -16.54 9.67 12.33
CA LEU A 50 -15.43 8.79 11.94
C LEU A 50 -15.86 7.32 11.88
N ARG A 51 -16.66 6.86 12.86
CA ARG A 51 -17.18 5.49 12.88
C ARG A 51 -18.17 5.25 11.74
N ALA A 52 -19.06 6.20 11.46
CA ALA A 52 -19.97 6.14 10.33
C ALA A 52 -19.21 6.07 8.99
N ARG A 53 -18.12 6.84 8.85
CA ARG A 53 -17.25 6.78 7.67
C ARG A 53 -16.54 5.43 7.55
N TYR A 54 -15.92 4.96 8.63
CA TYR A 54 -15.23 3.67 8.67
C TYR A 54 -16.15 2.53 8.22
N GLN A 55 -17.41 2.52 8.66
CA GLN A 55 -18.38 1.52 8.23
C GLN A 55 -18.71 1.59 6.73
N ARG A 56 -18.85 2.81 6.17
CA ARG A 56 -19.09 3.00 4.73
C ARG A 56 -17.88 2.61 3.87
N GLU A 57 -16.67 2.81 4.40
CA GLU A 57 -15.40 2.63 3.70
C GLU A 57 -14.62 1.40 4.21
N LEU A 58 -15.29 0.43 4.83
CA LEU A 58 -14.64 -0.71 5.51
C LEU A 58 -13.64 -1.47 4.63
N ALA A 59 -13.97 -1.62 3.34
CA ALA A 59 -13.11 -2.29 2.36
C ALA A 59 -11.77 -1.57 2.11
N SER A 60 -11.68 -0.26 2.37
CA SER A 60 -10.43 0.50 2.28
C SER A 60 -9.55 0.35 3.51
N PHE A 61 -10.10 -0.19 4.61
CA PHE A 61 -9.40 -0.40 5.87
C PHE A 61 -9.16 -1.90 6.13
N THR A 62 -8.85 -2.68 5.10
CA THR A 62 -8.50 -4.10 5.26
C THR A 62 -7.00 -4.30 5.13
N GLU A 63 -6.44 -5.17 5.98
CA GLU A 63 -5.15 -5.78 5.68
C GLU A 63 -5.33 -6.73 4.50
N PRO A 64 -4.44 -6.68 3.48
CA PRO A 64 -4.52 -7.61 2.37
C PRO A 64 -4.18 -9.01 2.86
N GLU A 65 -4.72 -10.00 2.16
CA GLU A 65 -4.33 -11.39 2.34
C GLU A 65 -2.82 -11.56 2.17
N ARG A 66 -2.23 -12.42 3.01
CA ARG A 66 -0.83 -12.81 2.91
C ARG A 66 -0.69 -14.31 2.84
N ARG A 67 0.29 -14.79 2.09
CA ARG A 67 0.59 -16.21 1.97
C ARG A 67 2.08 -16.47 2.12
N SER A 68 2.42 -17.62 2.67
CA SER A 68 3.79 -18.14 2.67
C SER A 68 3.84 -19.52 2.00
N LEU A 69 5.02 -19.87 1.50
CA LEU A 69 5.26 -21.05 0.67
C LEU A 69 6.46 -21.82 1.26
N ARG A 70 6.32 -23.15 1.36
CA ARG A 70 7.45 -24.07 1.49
C ARG A 70 7.83 -24.56 0.12
N ALA A 71 9.04 -24.27 -0.35
CA ALA A 71 9.44 -24.55 -1.71
C ALA A 71 10.83 -25.16 -1.83
N ILE A 72 11.05 -25.87 -2.94
CA ILE A 72 12.35 -26.39 -3.34
C ILE A 72 12.76 -25.71 -4.66
N ARG A 73 14.05 -25.42 -4.79
CA ARG A 73 14.64 -24.84 -6.00
C ARG A 73 15.08 -25.92 -6.98
N PHE A 74 14.80 -25.68 -8.24
CA PHE A 74 15.24 -26.47 -9.39
C PHE A 74 15.95 -25.57 -10.40
N GLN A 75 16.98 -26.13 -11.04
CA GLN A 75 17.74 -25.44 -12.09
C GLN A 75 17.03 -25.48 -13.44
N THR A 76 16.16 -26.47 -13.66
CA THR A 76 15.44 -26.65 -14.92
C THR A 76 13.95 -26.85 -14.68
N PHE A 77 13.15 -26.37 -15.62
CA PHE A 77 11.69 -26.49 -15.57
C PHE A 77 11.25 -27.97 -15.63
N ASP A 78 11.86 -28.78 -16.50
CA ASP A 78 11.51 -30.21 -16.66
C ASP A 78 11.76 -31.04 -15.39
N ALA A 79 12.76 -30.67 -14.58
CA ALA A 79 12.99 -31.33 -13.30
C ALA A 79 11.92 -30.91 -12.28
N ALA A 80 11.60 -29.61 -12.23
CA ALA A 80 10.57 -29.06 -11.38
C ALA A 80 9.19 -29.64 -11.70
N GLU A 81 8.81 -29.71 -12.97
CA GLU A 81 7.51 -30.23 -13.41
C GLU A 81 7.31 -31.70 -13.02
N ARG A 82 8.33 -32.55 -13.21
CA ARG A 82 8.27 -33.95 -12.79
C ARG A 82 8.12 -34.11 -11.29
N ALA A 83 8.89 -33.35 -10.52
CA ALA A 83 8.79 -33.38 -9.06
C ALA A 83 7.43 -32.84 -8.58
N LEU A 84 6.90 -31.79 -9.22
CA LEU A 84 5.57 -31.27 -8.91
C LEU A 84 4.46 -32.29 -9.19
N ALA A 85 4.54 -33.00 -10.31
CA ALA A 85 3.56 -34.03 -10.64
C ALA A 85 3.56 -35.17 -9.60
N GLN A 86 4.73 -35.56 -9.09
CA GLN A 86 4.84 -36.55 -8.01
C GLN A 86 4.27 -36.02 -6.69
N LEU A 87 4.52 -34.74 -6.37
CA LEU A 87 3.99 -34.05 -5.19
C LEU A 87 2.45 -33.95 -5.24
N GLN A 88 1.90 -33.47 -6.36
CA GLN A 88 0.46 -33.37 -6.59
C GLN A 88 -0.25 -34.72 -6.57
N GLY A 89 0.42 -35.78 -7.04
CA GLY A 89 -0.09 -37.15 -6.97
C GLY A 89 -0.04 -37.76 -5.57
N GLY A 90 0.54 -37.07 -4.58
CA GLY A 90 0.74 -37.59 -3.22
C GLY A 90 1.70 -38.79 -3.18
N VAL A 91 2.54 -38.95 -4.20
CA VAL A 91 3.49 -40.07 -4.30
C VAL A 91 4.67 -39.85 -3.35
N ILE A 92 5.10 -38.60 -3.23
CA ILE A 92 6.18 -38.14 -2.35
C ILE A 92 5.80 -36.78 -1.75
N ASP A 93 6.34 -36.48 -0.58
CA ASP A 93 6.24 -35.16 0.06
C ASP A 93 7.44 -34.27 -0.29
N LEU A 94 7.41 -33.03 0.20
CA LEU A 94 8.45 -32.04 -0.05
C LEU A 94 9.79 -32.49 0.55
N GLU A 95 9.75 -33.12 1.73
CA GLU A 95 10.90 -33.65 2.46
C GLU A 95 11.62 -34.76 1.68
N ALA A 96 10.87 -35.68 1.07
CA ALA A 96 11.43 -36.73 0.21
C ALA A 96 12.06 -36.14 -1.05
N ILE A 97 11.43 -35.14 -1.70
CA ILE A 97 12.00 -34.46 -2.86
C ILE A 97 13.33 -33.78 -2.49
N ALA A 98 13.39 -33.13 -1.34
CA ALA A 98 14.61 -32.48 -0.85
C ALA A 98 15.72 -33.50 -0.55
N ALA A 99 15.38 -34.65 0.05
CA ALA A 99 16.35 -35.70 0.36
C ALA A 99 16.96 -36.35 -0.89
N ASP A 100 16.17 -36.50 -1.96
CA ASP A 100 16.60 -37.09 -3.24
C ASP A 100 17.21 -36.08 -4.21
N ALA A 101 17.36 -34.82 -3.79
CA ALA A 101 17.81 -33.75 -4.66
C ALA A 101 19.28 -33.91 -5.10
N PRO A 102 19.60 -33.71 -6.38
CA PRO A 102 20.93 -33.97 -6.93
C PRO A 102 21.99 -32.93 -6.51
N THR A 103 21.58 -31.77 -5.98
CA THR A 103 22.48 -30.71 -5.54
C THR A 103 22.09 -30.19 -4.16
N ALA A 104 23.07 -29.71 -3.39
CA ALA A 104 22.80 -29.13 -2.06
C ALA A 104 21.80 -27.95 -2.11
N GLU A 105 21.84 -27.14 -3.16
CA GLU A 105 20.90 -26.02 -3.36
C GLU A 105 19.46 -26.46 -3.65
N SER A 106 19.28 -27.67 -4.22
CA SER A 106 17.96 -28.27 -4.45
C SER A 106 17.52 -29.17 -3.28
N ALA A 107 18.41 -29.43 -2.31
CA ALA A 107 18.12 -30.20 -1.11
C ALA A 107 17.57 -29.34 0.04
N GLU A 108 17.56 -28.01 -0.10
CA GLU A 108 17.06 -27.10 0.93
C GLU A 108 15.59 -26.75 0.70
N ILE A 109 14.75 -27.00 1.71
CA ILE A 109 13.38 -26.49 1.75
C ILE A 109 13.42 -25.03 2.21
N LEU A 110 12.98 -24.14 1.33
CA LEU A 110 12.89 -22.71 1.57
C LEU A 110 11.51 -22.37 2.13
N GLN A 111 11.48 -21.65 3.24
CA GLN A 111 10.26 -21.00 3.75
C GLN A 111 10.27 -19.55 3.29
N THR A 112 9.27 -19.13 2.50
CA THR A 112 9.07 -17.70 2.23
C THR A 112 8.46 -17.01 3.44
N THR A 113 8.70 -15.71 3.59
CA THR A 113 7.95 -14.89 4.55
C THR A 113 6.48 -14.78 4.12
N LEU A 114 5.60 -14.30 5.01
CA LEU A 114 4.23 -13.92 4.62
C LEU A 114 4.28 -12.76 3.62
N MET A 115 4.04 -13.06 2.36
CA MET A 115 4.04 -12.10 1.26
C MET A 115 2.64 -11.52 1.10
N LYS A 116 2.55 -10.23 0.79
CA LYS A 116 1.31 -9.61 0.27
C LYS A 116 1.25 -9.81 -1.25
N ARG A 117 0.05 -9.80 -1.81
CA ARG A 117 -0.10 -9.81 -3.27
C ARG A 117 0.44 -8.52 -3.87
N ASP A 118 1.39 -8.66 -4.78
CA ASP A 118 2.01 -7.59 -5.57
C ASP A 118 2.23 -8.06 -7.00
N ASP A 119 1.17 -7.97 -7.82
CA ASP A 119 1.21 -8.42 -9.22
C ASP A 119 2.08 -7.51 -10.10
N GLN A 120 2.47 -6.32 -9.61
CA GLN A 120 3.36 -5.43 -10.34
C GLN A 120 4.81 -5.90 -10.24
N GLU A 121 5.25 -6.31 -9.05
CA GLU A 121 6.60 -6.81 -8.82
C GLU A 121 6.74 -8.29 -9.27
N PHE A 122 5.73 -9.12 -9.01
CA PHE A 122 5.80 -10.57 -9.24
C PHE A 122 4.55 -11.14 -9.96
N PRO A 123 4.23 -10.71 -11.19
CA PRO A 123 2.97 -11.04 -11.86
C PRO A 123 2.74 -12.54 -12.05
N ALA A 124 3.77 -13.29 -12.45
CA ALA A 124 3.64 -14.73 -12.69
C ALA A 124 3.57 -15.53 -11.38
N TYR A 125 4.37 -15.14 -10.38
CA TYR A 125 4.45 -15.85 -9.11
C TYR A 125 3.23 -15.61 -8.23
N HIS A 126 2.79 -14.36 -8.08
CA HIS A 126 1.63 -14.04 -7.25
C HIS A 126 0.31 -14.52 -7.84
N ARG A 127 0.17 -14.56 -9.17
CA ARG A 127 -1.02 -15.16 -9.80
C ARG A 127 -1.24 -16.62 -9.38
N VAL A 128 -0.15 -17.37 -9.20
CA VAL A 128 -0.20 -18.79 -8.82
C VAL A 128 -0.32 -18.92 -7.30
N LEU A 129 0.49 -18.17 -6.54
CA LEU A 129 0.50 -18.26 -5.07
C LEU A 129 -0.85 -17.86 -4.46
N PHE A 130 -1.50 -16.81 -5.00
CA PHE A 130 -2.78 -16.28 -4.52
C PHE A 130 -3.98 -16.81 -5.32
N ASP A 131 -3.88 -18.00 -5.89
CA ASP A 131 -5.06 -18.68 -6.45
C ASP A 131 -6.05 -18.98 -5.31
N PRO A 132 -7.30 -18.49 -5.37
CA PRO A 132 -8.30 -18.69 -4.33
C PRO A 132 -8.71 -20.16 -4.14
N ALA A 133 -8.36 -21.06 -5.07
CA ALA A 133 -8.61 -22.49 -4.96
C ALA A 133 -7.58 -23.24 -4.10
N LEU A 134 -6.49 -22.59 -3.70
CA LEU A 134 -5.43 -23.20 -2.89
C LEU A 134 -5.64 -22.94 -1.39
N ASP A 135 -5.57 -24.00 -0.60
CA ASP A 135 -5.56 -24.01 0.86
C ASP A 135 -4.17 -24.33 1.42
N VAL A 136 -4.02 -24.19 2.75
CA VAL A 136 -2.77 -24.57 3.44
C VAL A 136 -2.50 -26.06 3.26
N GLY A 137 -1.29 -26.39 2.80
CA GLY A 137 -0.85 -27.74 2.46
C GLY A 137 -0.95 -28.07 0.98
N ASP A 138 -1.71 -27.29 0.20
CA ASP A 138 -1.88 -27.58 -1.23
C ASP A 138 -0.60 -27.29 -2.01
N PRO A 139 -0.21 -28.19 -2.94
CA PRO A 139 0.89 -27.92 -3.85
C PRO A 139 0.52 -26.82 -4.85
N LEU A 140 1.52 -26.07 -5.30
CA LEU A 140 1.32 -25.12 -6.40
C LEU A 140 0.79 -25.84 -7.64
N PRO A 141 -0.11 -25.23 -8.44
CA PRO A 141 -0.67 -25.88 -9.61
C PRO A 141 0.35 -26.02 -10.75
N VAL A 142 1.36 -25.15 -10.80
CA VAL A 142 2.44 -25.14 -11.80
C VAL A 142 3.79 -24.75 -11.17
N PRO A 143 4.93 -25.16 -11.75
CA PRO A 143 6.23 -24.66 -11.33
C PRO A 143 6.35 -23.16 -11.64
N VAL A 144 6.99 -22.42 -10.74
CA VAL A 144 7.07 -20.97 -10.84
C VAL A 144 8.51 -20.49 -11.01
N LEU A 145 8.76 -19.68 -12.04
CA LEU A 145 10.07 -19.08 -12.27
C LEU A 145 10.29 -17.88 -11.32
N SER A 146 11.40 -17.89 -10.59
CA SER A 146 11.83 -16.79 -9.73
C SER A 146 13.31 -16.49 -10.01
N GLY A 147 13.57 -15.47 -10.82
CA GLY A 147 14.93 -15.15 -11.26
C GLY A 147 15.49 -16.25 -12.17
N SER A 148 16.59 -16.90 -11.75
CA SER A 148 17.28 -17.95 -12.51
C SER A 148 16.90 -19.39 -12.11
N PHE A 149 15.97 -19.55 -11.17
CA PHE A 149 15.56 -20.86 -10.66
C PHE A 149 14.05 -21.06 -10.75
N VAL A 150 13.64 -22.32 -10.79
CA VAL A 150 12.24 -22.75 -10.78
C VAL A 150 11.89 -23.25 -9.38
N LEU A 151 10.75 -22.82 -8.87
CA LEU A 151 10.23 -23.23 -7.57
C LEU A 151 9.04 -24.15 -7.75
N ILE A 152 9.00 -25.19 -6.92
CA ILE A 152 7.79 -25.96 -6.63
C ILE A 152 7.62 -25.98 -5.12
N GLY A 153 6.40 -26.09 -4.64
CA GLY A 153 6.16 -26.00 -3.21
C GLY A 153 4.71 -26.24 -2.83
N VAL A 154 4.47 -26.13 -1.54
CA VAL A 154 3.15 -26.21 -0.91
C VAL A 154 2.87 -24.93 -0.13
N ILE A 155 1.61 -24.49 -0.13
CA ILE A 155 1.17 -23.35 0.68
C ILE A 155 1.41 -23.70 2.14
N SER A 156 2.18 -22.87 2.84
CA SER A 156 2.52 -23.12 4.23
C SER A 156 1.60 -22.41 5.20
N GLU A 157 1.16 -21.20 4.86
CA GLU A 157 0.31 -20.37 5.70
C GLU A 157 -0.50 -19.42 4.81
N ILE A 158 -1.76 -19.22 5.15
CA ILE A 158 -2.64 -18.20 4.57
C ILE A 158 -3.14 -17.33 5.72
N GLN A 159 -2.79 -16.06 5.70
CA GLN A 159 -3.37 -15.03 6.55
C GLN A 159 -4.46 -14.32 5.72
N PRO A 160 -5.76 -14.58 5.96
CA PRO A 160 -6.82 -14.01 5.16
C PRO A 160 -6.87 -12.49 5.31
N ALA A 161 -7.44 -11.82 4.31
CA ALA A 161 -7.72 -10.40 4.41
C ALA A 161 -8.65 -10.14 5.60
N ALA A 162 -8.29 -9.15 6.43
CA ALA A 162 -9.02 -8.84 7.65
C ALA A 162 -9.22 -7.33 7.79
N PRO A 163 -10.38 -6.86 8.25
CA PRO A 163 -10.56 -5.45 8.56
C PRO A 163 -9.62 -5.04 9.68
N ARG A 164 -8.90 -3.94 9.47
CA ARG A 164 -8.11 -3.27 10.51
C ARG A 164 -9.05 -2.68 11.54
N PRO A 165 -8.76 -2.79 12.84
CA PRO A 165 -9.64 -2.26 13.87
C PRO A 165 -9.77 -0.74 13.76
N PHE A 166 -10.94 -0.23 14.14
CA PHE A 166 -11.21 1.21 14.13
C PHE A 166 -10.19 1.97 15.01
N GLU A 167 -9.79 1.38 16.13
CA GLU A 167 -8.87 1.95 17.11
C GLU A 167 -7.41 1.98 16.64
N ASP A 168 -7.09 1.41 15.47
CA ASP A 168 -5.76 1.49 14.88
C ASP A 168 -5.38 2.96 14.59
N PRO A 169 -4.24 3.47 15.10
CA PRO A 169 -3.84 4.87 14.91
C PRO A 169 -3.72 5.31 13.44
N GLN A 170 -3.32 4.42 12.54
CA GLN A 170 -3.23 4.76 11.12
C GLN A 170 -4.61 4.81 10.47
N VAL A 171 -5.54 3.96 10.89
CA VAL A 171 -6.94 4.01 10.45
C VAL A 171 -7.58 5.31 10.93
N GLN A 172 -7.39 5.67 12.20
CA GLN A 172 -7.83 6.97 12.74
C GLN A 172 -7.26 8.15 11.96
N GLU A 173 -5.97 8.16 11.67
CA GLU A 173 -5.35 9.25 10.89
C GLU A 173 -5.96 9.38 9.49
N GLN A 174 -6.16 8.24 8.80
CA GLN A 174 -6.75 8.21 7.47
C GLN A 174 -8.21 8.71 7.50
N LEU A 175 -9.00 8.27 8.48
CA LEU A 175 -10.38 8.71 8.67
C LEU A 175 -10.46 10.21 8.96
N VAL A 176 -9.66 10.72 9.88
CA VAL A 176 -9.62 12.16 10.23
C VAL A 176 -9.22 12.99 9.00
N THR A 177 -8.20 12.55 8.27
CA THR A 177 -7.74 13.25 7.06
C THR A 177 -8.83 13.28 6.00
N ALA A 178 -9.48 12.15 5.72
CA ALA A 178 -10.51 12.04 4.70
C ALA A 178 -11.78 12.82 5.08
N GLU A 179 -12.23 12.70 6.32
CA GLU A 179 -13.38 13.43 6.86
C GLU A 179 -13.15 14.94 6.86
N ARG A 180 -11.94 15.37 7.27
CA ARG A 180 -11.56 16.77 7.21
C ARG A 180 -11.53 17.29 5.79
N ALA A 181 -10.95 16.55 4.85
CA ALA A 181 -10.89 16.94 3.44
C ALA A 181 -12.29 17.13 2.85
N GLU A 182 -13.26 16.30 3.25
CA GLU A 182 -14.65 16.43 2.82
C GLU A 182 -15.32 17.68 3.39
N ARG A 183 -15.22 17.91 4.71
CA ARG A 183 -15.78 19.10 5.39
C ARG A 183 -15.13 20.41 4.93
N LEU A 184 -13.83 20.38 4.62
CA LEU A 184 -13.10 21.55 4.15
C LEU A 184 -13.67 22.13 2.85
N LYS A 185 -14.24 21.31 1.95
CA LYS A 185 -14.84 21.81 0.69
C LYS A 185 -15.89 22.89 0.95
N THR A 186 -16.74 22.70 1.95
CA THR A 186 -17.77 23.67 2.34
C THR A 186 -17.15 24.90 3.00
N VAL A 187 -16.16 24.73 3.87
CA VAL A 187 -15.46 25.82 4.54
C VAL A 187 -14.71 26.70 3.54
N GLU A 188 -14.08 26.09 2.53
CA GLU A 188 -13.38 26.76 1.46
C GLU A 188 -14.32 27.59 0.58
N ALA A 189 -15.48 27.04 0.21
CA ALA A 189 -16.49 27.78 -0.53
C ALA A 189 -16.96 29.02 0.24
N ALA A 190 -17.27 28.86 1.53
CA ALA A 190 -17.69 29.97 2.40
C ALA A 190 -16.58 31.03 2.57
N LEU A 191 -15.32 30.61 2.73
CA LEU A 191 -14.18 31.53 2.80
C LEU A 191 -14.01 32.30 1.49
N ALA A 192 -14.13 31.63 0.34
CA ALA A 192 -14.02 32.28 -0.96
C ALA A 192 -15.13 33.32 -1.17
N ASP A 193 -16.36 33.02 -0.75
CA ASP A 193 -17.49 33.95 -0.82
C ASP A 193 -17.28 35.17 0.08
N GLU A 194 -16.81 34.97 1.31
CA GLU A 194 -16.47 36.05 2.24
C GLU A 194 -15.37 36.96 1.68
N LEU A 195 -14.29 36.37 1.15
CA LEU A 195 -13.20 37.12 0.54
C LEU A 195 -13.69 37.93 -0.66
N ARG A 196 -14.60 37.38 -1.48
CA ARG A 196 -15.19 38.10 -2.61
C ARG A 196 -16.04 39.29 -2.18
N GLN A 197 -16.79 39.15 -1.09
CA GLN A 197 -17.60 40.25 -0.53
C GLN A 197 -16.72 41.34 0.09
N ARG A 198 -15.65 40.93 0.78
CA ARG A 198 -14.72 41.84 1.46
C ARG A 198 -13.79 42.58 0.49
N TYR A 199 -13.42 41.92 -0.61
CA TYR A 199 -12.52 42.44 -1.64
C TYR A 199 -13.21 42.32 -3.02
N PRO A 200 -14.23 43.15 -3.30
CA PRO A 200 -14.91 43.11 -4.58
C PRO A 200 -13.92 43.48 -5.69
N ALA A 201 -13.93 42.68 -6.77
CA ALA A 201 -13.10 42.94 -7.94
C ALA A 201 -13.45 44.32 -8.52
N GLY A 202 -12.46 45.22 -8.62
CA GLY A 202 -12.65 46.58 -9.13
C GLY A 202 -12.73 47.69 -8.08
N THR A 203 -12.25 47.46 -6.85
CA THR A 203 -11.91 48.60 -5.96
C THR A 203 -10.60 49.20 -6.50
N PRO A 204 -10.60 50.44 -7.03
CA PRO A 204 -9.41 51.07 -7.58
C PRO A 204 -8.31 51.32 -6.54
#